data_AF-A0A4V2BJ36-F1
#
_entry.id   AF-A0A4V2BJ36-F1
#
_cell.length_a   1.000
_cell.length_b   1.000
_cell.length_c   1.000
_cell.angle_alpha   90.00
_cell.angle_beta   90.00
_cell.angle_gamma   90.00
#
_symmetry.space_group_name_H-M   'P 1'
#
loop_
_entity.id
_entity.type
_entity.pdbx_description
1 polymer ?
#
loop_
_entity_poly.entity_id
_entity_poly.type
_entity_poly.pdbx_seq_one_letter_code
_entity_poly.pdbx_strand_id
1 'polypeptide(L)'
;MRILLCGGAGYIGGHTYALLVERGHQVCIADSLVNSSPVVLERLQALTGQPVEFHQVDMRDRAAMVALLRAGRFDAVVHFAALKAVGESCKKPLDYFDNNISGTIVLLQAMRETGVRRMVFSSSATVYGDPAQVPVREDAALQVTNPYGRTKLVMEQLMGDLCESDPGFKVANLRYFNPVGAHPSGLIGEDPGGIPNNLMPYISQVAVGRRERLQVFGGDYPTVDGTGVRDYIHVMDLARAHVDAIEYLVREDRNLTVNLGTGRGVSVLELMRAFERASGRAVPYEIVARRPGDVAEVYADPALARELLGWQAEFDVDAMCRDAWRWQSTNPQGYAAADASNAAHTA
;
A
#
# COMPACT_ATOMS: atom_id res chain seq x y z
N MET A 1 -10.86 -16.38 11.17
CA MET A 1 -11.31 -15.01 11.52
C MET A 1 -12.08 -14.41 10.36
N ARG A 2 -12.98 -13.48 10.65
CA ARG A 2 -13.64 -12.63 9.67
C ARG A 2 -13.04 -11.22 9.71
N ILE A 3 -12.47 -10.77 8.60
CA ILE A 3 -11.65 -9.56 8.50
C ILE A 3 -12.27 -8.58 7.51
N LEU A 4 -12.35 -7.31 7.90
CA LEU A 4 -12.74 -6.22 7.01
C LEU A 4 -11.50 -5.53 6.44
N LEU A 5 -11.39 -5.43 5.11
CA LEU A 5 -10.35 -4.67 4.42
C LEU A 5 -10.92 -3.34 3.93
N CYS A 6 -10.67 -2.26 4.67
CA CYS A 6 -10.98 -0.90 4.24
C CYS A 6 -9.96 -0.47 3.19
N GLY A 7 -10.39 -0.12 1.97
CA GLY A 7 -9.48 0.10 0.83
C GLY A 7 -8.97 -1.19 0.19
N GLY A 8 -9.69 -2.30 0.40
CA GLY A 8 -9.28 -3.65 -0.04
C GLY A 8 -9.27 -3.86 -1.56
N ALA A 9 -9.90 -2.99 -2.35
CA ALA A 9 -9.85 -3.05 -3.81
C ALA A 9 -8.60 -2.34 -4.38
N GLY A 10 -7.85 -1.63 -3.54
CA GLY A 10 -6.59 -0.99 -3.93
C GLY A 10 -5.45 -1.99 -4.15
N TYR A 11 -4.29 -1.46 -4.57
CA TYR A 11 -3.10 -2.25 -4.90
C TYR A 11 -2.70 -3.22 -3.78
N ILE A 12 -2.34 -2.73 -2.59
CA ILE A 12 -1.87 -3.59 -1.49
C ILE A 12 -3.04 -4.42 -0.91
N GLY A 13 -4.24 -3.83 -0.88
CA GLY A 13 -5.45 -4.45 -0.38
C GLY A 13 -5.81 -5.74 -1.13
N GLY A 14 -5.78 -5.74 -2.46
CA GLY A 14 -6.12 -6.92 -3.26
C GLY A 14 -5.11 -8.07 -3.09
N HIS A 15 -3.83 -7.76 -2.96
CA HIS A 15 -2.80 -8.78 -2.68
C HIS A 15 -2.96 -9.36 -1.27
N THR A 16 -3.31 -8.51 -0.30
CA THR A 16 -3.61 -8.93 1.08
C THR A 16 -4.88 -9.78 1.15
N TYR A 17 -5.92 -9.43 0.39
CA TYR A 17 -7.13 -10.24 0.26
C TYR A 17 -6.80 -11.66 -0.18
N ALA A 18 -6.01 -11.81 -1.25
CA ALA A 18 -5.65 -13.12 -1.80
C ALA A 18 -4.96 -14.00 -0.75
N LEU A 19 -3.97 -13.45 -0.02
CA LEU A 19 -3.25 -14.20 1.02
C LEU A 19 -4.12 -14.51 2.25
N LEU A 20 -5.00 -13.58 2.66
CA LEU A 20 -5.92 -13.85 3.78
C LEU A 20 -6.89 -14.98 3.45
N VAL A 21 -7.40 -15.02 2.22
CA VAL A 21 -8.25 -16.12 1.76
C VAL A 21 -7.46 -17.43 1.70
N GLU A 22 -6.25 -17.42 1.15
CA GLU A 22 -5.37 -18.61 1.11
C GLU A 22 -5.09 -19.17 2.50
N ARG A 23 -4.95 -18.29 3.50
CA ARG A 23 -4.77 -18.64 4.92
C ARG A 23 -6.07 -19.04 5.64
N GLY A 24 -7.19 -19.15 4.91
CA GLY A 24 -8.47 -19.63 5.44
C GLY A 24 -9.28 -18.59 6.21
N HIS A 25 -8.99 -17.30 6.06
CA HIS A 25 -9.82 -16.23 6.64
C HIS A 25 -11.04 -15.94 5.77
N GLN A 26 -12.13 -15.51 6.41
CA GLN A 26 -13.26 -14.89 5.72
C GLN A 26 -12.96 -13.40 5.57
N VAL A 27 -13.06 -12.88 4.35
CA VAL A 27 -12.61 -11.51 4.05
C VAL A 27 -13.71 -10.74 3.34
N CYS A 28 -14.01 -9.55 3.86
CA CYS A 28 -14.93 -8.58 3.28
C CYS A 28 -14.13 -7.34 2.86
N ILE A 29 -14.41 -6.79 1.67
CA ILE A 29 -13.79 -5.55 1.19
C ILE A 29 -14.79 -4.40 1.33
N ALA A 30 -14.34 -3.28 1.88
CA ALA A 30 -15.04 -2.01 1.85
C ALA A 30 -14.18 -0.96 1.13
N ASP A 31 -14.65 -0.42 0.01
CA ASP A 31 -13.87 0.51 -0.82
C ASP A 31 -14.81 1.50 -1.53
N SER A 32 -14.39 2.76 -1.71
CA SER A 32 -15.17 3.75 -2.46
C SER A 32 -14.93 3.67 -3.97
N LEU A 33 -13.88 2.95 -4.40
CA LEU A 33 -13.38 2.85 -5.76
C LEU A 33 -12.79 4.16 -6.32
N VAL A 34 -12.45 5.12 -5.46
CA VAL A 34 -11.90 6.42 -5.89
C VAL A 34 -10.56 6.30 -6.62
N ASN A 35 -9.79 5.24 -6.35
CA ASN A 35 -8.49 4.97 -6.99
C ASN A 35 -8.26 3.46 -7.21
N SER A 36 -9.32 2.73 -7.52
CA SER A 36 -9.31 1.30 -7.85
C SER A 36 -10.40 1.00 -8.88
N SER A 37 -10.33 -0.16 -9.53
CA SER A 37 -11.32 -0.60 -10.53
C SER A 37 -12.15 -1.76 -9.98
N PRO A 38 -13.48 -1.80 -10.20
CA PRO A 38 -14.31 -2.93 -9.79
C PRO A 38 -13.88 -4.26 -10.42
N VAL A 39 -13.21 -4.24 -11.59
CA VAL A 39 -12.66 -5.43 -12.26
C VAL A 39 -11.69 -6.19 -11.35
N VAL A 40 -11.02 -5.52 -10.39
CA VAL A 40 -10.15 -6.21 -9.43
C VAL A 40 -10.94 -7.27 -8.64
N LEU A 41 -12.22 -7.05 -8.35
CA LEU A 41 -13.06 -8.00 -7.61
C LEU A 41 -13.25 -9.30 -8.42
N GLU A 42 -13.46 -9.19 -9.74
CA GLU A 42 -13.53 -10.36 -10.63
C GLU A 42 -12.20 -11.11 -10.68
N ARG A 43 -11.08 -10.39 -10.72
CA ARG A 43 -9.73 -10.98 -10.71
C ARG A 43 -9.43 -11.67 -9.38
N LEU A 44 -9.87 -11.11 -8.26
CA LEU A 44 -9.75 -11.73 -6.94
C LEU A 44 -10.63 -12.97 -6.81
N GLN A 45 -11.85 -12.96 -7.36
CA GLN A 45 -12.70 -14.15 -7.42
C GLN A 45 -12.05 -15.24 -8.28
N ALA A 46 -11.51 -14.90 -9.44
CA ALA A 46 -10.80 -15.85 -10.30
C ALA A 46 -9.55 -16.42 -9.62
N LEU A 47 -8.84 -15.59 -8.85
CA LEU A 47 -7.62 -15.98 -8.15
C LEU A 47 -7.89 -16.89 -6.97
N THR A 48 -8.96 -16.64 -6.22
CA THR A 48 -9.26 -17.37 -4.98
C THR A 48 -10.27 -18.51 -5.16
N GLY A 49 -11.00 -18.53 -6.28
CA GLY A 49 -12.05 -19.52 -6.55
C GLY A 49 -13.33 -19.31 -5.73
N GLN A 50 -13.48 -18.18 -5.05
CA GLN A 50 -14.65 -17.87 -4.22
C GLN A 50 -15.19 -16.44 -4.45
N PRO A 51 -16.50 -16.21 -4.25
CA PRO A 51 -17.08 -14.87 -4.38
C PRO A 51 -16.43 -13.86 -3.43
N VAL A 52 -16.24 -12.63 -3.92
CA VAL A 52 -15.72 -11.53 -3.10
C VAL A 52 -16.88 -10.82 -2.40
N GLU A 53 -16.94 -10.87 -1.07
CA GLU A 53 -17.85 -10.02 -0.30
C GLU A 53 -17.37 -8.56 -0.39
N PHE A 54 -18.18 -7.70 -0.99
CA PHE A 54 -17.80 -6.31 -1.30
C PHE A 54 -18.91 -5.32 -0.91
N HIS A 55 -18.50 -4.22 -0.29
CA HIS A 55 -19.34 -3.06 0.00
C HIS A 55 -18.70 -1.81 -0.60
N GLN A 56 -19.40 -1.18 -1.53
CA GLN A 56 -18.99 0.13 -2.02
C GLN A 56 -19.36 1.19 -0.99
N VAL A 57 -18.38 1.71 -0.25
CA VAL A 57 -18.62 2.64 0.87
C VAL A 57 -17.43 3.57 1.08
N ASP A 58 -17.72 4.82 1.42
CA ASP A 58 -16.74 5.80 1.87
C ASP A 58 -16.53 5.66 3.38
N MET A 59 -15.28 5.61 3.84
CA MET A 59 -14.96 5.47 5.28
C MET A 59 -15.50 6.64 6.12
N ARG A 60 -15.80 7.79 5.50
CA ARG A 60 -16.39 8.95 6.15
C ARG A 60 -17.90 8.79 6.40
N ASP A 61 -18.57 7.83 5.77
CA ASP A 61 -19.98 7.51 6.04
C ASP A 61 -20.11 6.67 7.32
N ARG A 62 -20.26 7.37 8.45
CA ARG A 62 -20.39 6.74 9.76
C ARG A 62 -21.56 5.75 9.84
N ALA A 63 -22.70 6.08 9.22
CA ALA A 63 -23.88 5.23 9.32
C ALA A 63 -23.67 3.92 8.56
N ALA A 64 -23.11 3.99 7.35
CA ALA A 64 -22.77 2.82 6.56
C ALA A 64 -21.68 1.97 7.24
N MET A 65 -20.64 2.59 7.80
CA MET A 65 -19.57 1.87 8.50
C MET A 65 -20.06 1.14 9.76
N VAL A 66 -20.92 1.78 10.57
CA VAL A 66 -21.54 1.13 11.73
C VAL A 66 -22.44 -0.03 11.31
N ALA A 67 -23.27 0.17 10.27
CA ALA A 67 -24.15 -0.88 9.77
C ALA A 67 -23.36 -2.09 9.26
N LEU A 68 -22.30 -1.85 8.49
CA LEU A 68 -21.40 -2.88 7.97
C LEU A 68 -20.73 -3.65 9.11
N LEU A 69 -20.08 -2.97 10.05
CA LEU A 69 -19.37 -3.62 11.15
C LEU A 69 -20.32 -4.44 12.04
N ARG A 70 -21.53 -3.93 12.32
CA ARG A 70 -22.54 -4.61 13.13
C ARG A 70 -23.10 -5.85 12.43
N ALA A 71 -23.37 -5.77 11.13
CA ALA A 71 -23.88 -6.91 10.36
C ALA A 71 -22.81 -7.98 10.15
N GLY A 72 -21.57 -7.55 9.87
CA GLY A 72 -20.47 -8.45 9.55
C GLY A 72 -19.86 -9.17 10.75
N ARG A 73 -20.00 -8.66 11.98
CA ARG A 73 -19.39 -9.27 13.19
C ARG A 73 -17.89 -9.59 12.99
N PHE A 74 -17.13 -8.60 12.52
CA PHE A 74 -15.72 -8.76 12.22
C PHE A 74 -14.87 -8.97 13.47
N ASP A 75 -13.87 -9.83 13.37
CA ASP A 75 -12.86 -10.03 14.42
C ASP A 75 -11.82 -8.90 14.39
N ALA A 76 -11.56 -8.36 13.19
CA ALA A 76 -10.58 -7.30 12.99
C ALA A 76 -10.77 -6.52 11.69
N VAL A 77 -10.08 -5.37 11.62
CA VAL A 77 -10.01 -4.48 10.47
C VAL A 77 -8.57 -4.35 9.97
N VAL A 78 -8.37 -4.32 8.65
CA VAL A 78 -7.13 -3.85 8.04
C VAL A 78 -7.46 -2.56 7.27
N HIS A 79 -6.77 -1.48 7.63
CA HIS A 79 -7.08 -0.14 7.12
C HIS A 79 -6.04 0.33 6.10
N PHE A 80 -6.39 0.18 4.81
CA PHE A 80 -5.65 0.69 3.65
C PHE A 80 -6.20 2.01 3.12
N ALA A 81 -7.49 2.29 3.35
CA ALA A 81 -8.21 3.40 2.73
C ALA A 81 -7.58 4.76 3.07
N ALA A 82 -6.87 5.32 2.10
CA ALA A 82 -6.23 6.64 2.19
C ALA A 82 -5.89 7.15 0.79
N LEU A 83 -5.94 8.47 0.61
CA LEU A 83 -5.22 9.13 -0.48
C LEU A 83 -3.71 9.04 -0.19
N LYS A 84 -2.91 8.67 -1.19
CA LYS A 84 -1.50 8.25 -0.99
C LYS A 84 -0.42 9.03 -1.75
N ALA A 85 -0.77 9.95 -2.65
CA ALA A 85 0.21 10.60 -3.51
C ALA A 85 0.85 11.82 -2.81
N VAL A 86 2.13 11.70 -2.44
CA VAL A 86 2.91 12.77 -1.77
C VAL A 86 2.80 14.11 -2.51
N GLY A 87 3.09 14.12 -3.81
CA GLY A 87 3.09 15.36 -4.60
C GLY A 87 1.70 15.98 -4.78
N GLU A 88 0.63 15.18 -4.82
CA GLU A 88 -0.74 15.70 -4.87
C GLU A 88 -1.15 16.26 -3.51
N SER A 89 -0.74 15.62 -2.40
CA SER A 89 -1.07 16.08 -1.05
C SER A 89 -0.59 17.51 -0.78
N CYS A 90 0.55 17.91 -1.36
CA CYS A 90 1.05 19.29 -1.29
C CYS A 90 0.16 20.29 -2.05
N LYS A 91 -0.56 19.84 -3.08
CA LYS A 91 -1.48 20.66 -3.90
C LYS A 91 -2.90 20.67 -3.34
N LYS A 92 -3.33 19.57 -2.72
CA LYS A 92 -4.68 19.35 -2.19
C LYS A 92 -4.64 18.90 -0.73
N PRO A 93 -4.06 19.70 0.20
CA PRO A 93 -3.90 19.26 1.57
C PRO A 93 -5.26 18.96 2.24
N LEU A 94 -6.28 19.79 2.05
CA LEU A 94 -7.58 19.59 2.69
C LEU A 94 -8.22 18.25 2.34
N ASP A 95 -8.15 17.81 1.08
CA ASP A 95 -8.67 16.51 0.64
C ASP A 95 -7.98 15.35 1.34
N TYR A 96 -6.66 15.45 1.54
CA TYR A 96 -5.87 14.41 2.22
C TYR A 96 -6.19 14.36 3.72
N PHE A 97 -6.30 15.51 4.37
CA PHE A 97 -6.67 15.56 5.79
C PHE A 97 -8.09 15.03 6.01
N ASP A 98 -9.06 15.46 5.19
CA ASP A 98 -10.44 14.99 5.33
C ASP A 98 -10.56 13.49 5.04
N ASN A 99 -10.04 13.01 3.91
CA ASN A 99 -10.14 11.60 3.58
C ASN A 99 -9.40 10.71 4.60
N ASN A 100 -8.16 11.06 4.94
CA ASN A 100 -7.31 10.16 5.73
C ASN A 100 -7.64 10.27 7.23
N ILE A 101 -7.72 11.49 7.79
CA ILE A 101 -7.93 11.68 9.22
C ILE A 101 -9.42 11.53 9.57
N SER A 102 -10.32 12.27 8.92
CA SER A 102 -11.76 12.17 9.23
C SER A 102 -12.27 10.74 8.99
N GLY A 103 -11.89 10.11 7.87
CA GLY A 103 -12.23 8.72 7.58
C GLY A 103 -11.73 7.74 8.64
N THR A 104 -10.51 7.92 9.16
CA THR A 104 -9.97 7.07 10.24
C THR A 104 -10.68 7.31 11.56
N ILE A 105 -11.01 8.56 11.91
CA ILE A 105 -11.81 8.87 13.10
C ILE A 105 -13.17 8.17 13.02
N VAL A 106 -13.86 8.25 11.89
CA VAL A 106 -15.17 7.59 11.69
C VAL A 106 -15.04 6.08 11.83
N LEU A 107 -14.03 5.47 11.20
CA LEU A 107 -13.77 4.04 11.31
C LEU A 107 -13.52 3.60 12.76
N LEU A 108 -12.65 4.29 13.49
CA LEU A 108 -12.34 3.98 14.90
C LEU A 108 -13.58 4.14 15.80
N GLN A 109 -14.40 5.17 15.57
CA GLN A 109 -15.67 5.35 16.28
C GLN A 109 -16.65 4.20 16.01
N ALA A 110 -16.78 3.78 14.75
CA ALA A 110 -17.67 2.70 14.35
C ALA A 110 -17.21 1.34 14.89
N MET A 111 -15.89 1.08 14.88
CA MET A 111 -15.28 -0.09 15.51
C MET A 111 -15.59 -0.15 17.01
N ARG A 112 -15.38 0.96 17.73
CA ARG A 112 -15.69 1.05 19.17
C ARG A 112 -17.17 0.82 19.46
N GLU A 113 -18.07 1.40 18.66
CA GLU A 113 -19.53 1.23 18.82
C GLU A 113 -19.98 -0.22 18.61
N THR A 114 -19.30 -0.95 17.72
CA THR A 114 -19.67 -2.32 17.34
C THR A 114 -18.86 -3.40 18.07
N GLY A 115 -17.89 -3.01 18.90
CA GLY A 115 -17.07 -3.91 19.70
C GLY A 115 -15.90 -4.55 18.96
N VAL A 116 -15.59 -4.11 17.74
CA VAL A 116 -14.39 -4.55 16.99
C VAL A 116 -13.18 -3.80 17.53
N ARG A 117 -12.17 -4.52 18.01
CA ARG A 117 -11.06 -3.94 18.79
C ARG A 117 -9.66 -4.22 18.24
N ARG A 118 -9.53 -4.84 17.08
CA ARG A 118 -8.24 -5.14 16.45
C ARG A 118 -8.12 -4.47 15.10
N MET A 119 -7.04 -3.71 14.90
CA MET A 119 -6.75 -3.04 13.64
C MET A 119 -5.29 -3.23 13.21
N VAL A 120 -5.09 -3.64 11.96
CA VAL A 120 -3.81 -3.45 11.27
C VAL A 120 -3.91 -2.14 10.48
N PHE A 121 -2.99 -1.21 10.73
CA PHE A 121 -2.97 0.09 10.09
C PHE A 121 -1.84 0.23 9.07
N SER A 122 -2.22 0.73 7.90
CA SER A 122 -1.28 1.10 6.84
C SER A 122 -0.61 2.43 7.09
N SER A 123 0.51 2.39 7.81
CA SER A 123 1.40 3.54 7.94
C SER A 123 2.40 3.62 6.78
N SER A 124 3.44 4.44 6.90
CA SER A 124 4.39 4.72 5.82
C SER A 124 5.72 5.22 6.39
N ALA A 125 6.83 4.90 5.72
CA ALA A 125 8.15 5.48 5.99
C ALA A 125 8.19 7.01 5.91
N THR A 126 7.17 7.65 5.29
CA THR A 126 7.04 9.12 5.28
C THR A 126 6.87 9.76 6.67
N VAL A 127 6.54 8.97 7.70
CA VAL A 127 6.52 9.44 9.11
C VAL A 127 7.91 9.71 9.69
N TYR A 128 8.98 9.29 9.00
CA TYR A 128 10.37 9.58 9.35
C TYR A 128 10.95 10.80 8.63
N GLY A 129 10.25 11.34 7.62
CA GLY A 129 10.67 12.53 6.88
C GLY A 129 12.04 12.36 6.22
N ASP A 130 13.00 13.22 6.61
CA ASP A 130 14.41 13.16 6.20
C ASP A 130 15.25 12.63 7.38
N PRO A 131 15.35 11.30 7.56
CA PRO A 131 15.93 10.72 8.75
C PRO A 131 17.43 11.02 8.86
N ALA A 132 17.92 11.21 10.08
CA ALA A 132 19.33 11.52 10.33
C ALA A 132 20.28 10.37 9.95
N GLN A 133 19.76 9.13 9.91
CA GLN A 133 20.54 7.92 9.62
C GLN A 133 19.66 6.92 8.85
N VAL A 134 20.32 6.14 7.99
CA VAL A 134 19.78 4.97 7.30
C VAL A 134 20.75 3.79 7.54
N PRO A 135 20.27 2.55 7.74
CA PRO A 135 18.87 2.12 7.73
C PRO A 135 18.04 2.69 8.89
N VAL A 136 16.75 2.95 8.64
CA VAL A 136 15.83 3.57 9.60
C VAL A 136 15.21 2.52 10.51
N ARG A 137 15.39 2.69 11.83
CA ARG A 137 14.76 1.87 12.88
C ARG A 137 13.46 2.50 13.38
N GLU A 138 12.63 1.71 14.05
CA GLU A 138 11.34 2.16 14.59
C GLU A 138 11.46 3.22 15.70
N ASP A 139 12.61 3.27 16.38
CA ASP A 139 12.97 4.26 17.40
C ASP A 139 13.53 5.58 16.83
N ALA A 140 13.63 5.70 15.50
CA ALA A 140 14.01 6.93 14.84
C ALA A 140 12.99 8.05 15.10
N ALA A 141 13.49 9.30 15.12
CA ALA A 141 12.64 10.47 15.31
C ALA A 141 11.56 10.57 14.22
N LEU A 142 10.32 10.81 14.65
CA LEU A 142 9.19 11.02 13.73
C LEU A 142 9.13 12.49 13.31
N GLN A 143 9.09 12.70 12.01
CA GLN A 143 9.03 14.02 11.37
C GLN A 143 8.45 13.87 9.97
N VAL A 144 7.82 14.93 9.44
CA VAL A 144 7.08 14.84 8.18
C VAL A 144 7.39 16.02 7.27
N THR A 145 7.61 15.75 5.99
CA THR A 145 7.98 16.75 4.96
C THR A 145 6.82 17.15 4.07
N ASN A 146 5.67 16.46 4.16
CA ASN A 146 4.52 16.66 3.27
C ASN A 146 3.18 16.35 3.97
N PRO A 147 2.04 16.85 3.45
CA PRO A 147 0.71 16.61 4.03
C PRO A 147 0.33 15.13 4.14
N TYR A 148 0.61 14.30 3.14
CA TYR A 148 0.33 12.85 3.23
C TYR A 148 1.02 12.20 4.43
N GLY A 149 2.34 12.36 4.57
CA GLY A 149 3.10 11.83 5.71
C GLY A 149 2.58 12.37 7.04
N ARG A 150 2.20 13.64 7.08
CA ARG A 150 1.55 14.26 8.25
C ARG A 150 0.25 13.57 8.63
N THR A 151 -0.60 13.22 7.66
CA THR A 151 -1.82 12.47 7.96
C THR A 151 -1.52 11.08 8.55
N LYS A 152 -0.48 10.39 8.05
CA LYS A 152 -0.05 9.08 8.58
C LYS A 152 0.42 9.17 10.03
N LEU A 153 1.26 10.17 10.34
CA LEU A 153 1.72 10.40 11.70
C LEU A 153 0.58 10.75 12.67
N VAL A 154 -0.35 11.63 12.26
CA VAL A 154 -1.52 11.98 13.09
C VAL A 154 -2.41 10.77 13.34
N MET A 155 -2.62 9.91 12.34
CA MET A 155 -3.38 8.67 12.52
C MET A 155 -2.68 7.71 13.50
N GLU A 156 -1.34 7.53 13.40
CA GLU A 156 -0.59 6.71 14.37
C GLU A 156 -0.77 7.23 15.81
N GLN A 157 -0.65 8.55 16.01
CA GLN A 157 -0.84 9.19 17.31
C GLN A 157 -2.26 9.00 17.85
N LEU A 158 -3.28 9.24 17.00
CA LEU A 158 -4.68 9.02 17.35
C LEU A 158 -4.95 7.58 17.80
N MET A 159 -4.38 6.59 17.11
CA MET A 159 -4.50 5.18 17.48
C MET A 159 -3.72 4.85 18.75
N GLY A 160 -2.57 5.49 18.98
CA GLY A 160 -1.83 5.41 20.24
C GLY A 160 -2.67 5.87 21.42
N ASP A 161 -3.21 7.09 21.35
CA ASP A 161 -4.09 7.66 22.38
C ASP A 161 -5.33 6.79 22.63
N LEU A 162 -5.90 6.19 21.57
CA LEU A 162 -7.01 5.26 21.69
C LEU A 162 -6.61 3.98 22.44
N CYS A 163 -5.45 3.40 22.14
CA CYS A 163 -4.97 2.19 22.83
C CYS A 163 -4.61 2.47 24.30
N GLU A 164 -4.13 3.68 24.62
CA GLU A 164 -3.88 4.09 26.00
C GLU A 164 -5.19 4.29 26.78
N SER A 165 -6.21 4.88 26.15
CA SER A 165 -7.52 5.14 26.79
C SER A 165 -8.46 3.92 26.82
N ASP A 166 -8.32 2.99 25.89
CA ASP A 166 -9.00 1.70 25.85
C ASP A 166 -7.96 0.57 25.65
N PRO A 167 -7.41 0.00 26.74
CA PRO A 167 -6.39 -1.06 26.66
C PRO A 167 -6.85 -2.34 25.97
N GLY A 168 -8.16 -2.52 25.77
CA GLY A 168 -8.72 -3.64 25.00
C GLY A 168 -8.59 -3.45 23.49
N PHE A 169 -8.34 -2.23 23.02
CA PHE A 169 -8.08 -1.92 21.62
C PHE A 169 -6.62 -2.21 21.26
N LYS A 170 -6.38 -2.97 20.19
CA LYS A 170 -5.05 -3.37 19.72
C LYS A 170 -4.80 -2.91 18.30
N VAL A 171 -3.66 -2.27 18.09
CA VAL A 171 -3.24 -1.76 16.79
C VAL A 171 -1.86 -2.28 16.40
N ALA A 172 -1.74 -2.75 15.15
CA ALA A 172 -0.47 -2.99 14.48
C ALA A 172 -0.21 -1.89 13.45
N ASN A 173 0.67 -0.95 13.75
CA ASN A 173 1.15 0.06 12.81
C ASN A 173 2.25 -0.52 11.93
N LEU A 174 1.96 -0.69 10.66
CA LEU A 174 2.93 -1.22 9.72
C LEU A 174 3.46 -0.07 8.85
N ARG A 175 4.72 0.30 9.03
CA ARG A 175 5.37 1.41 8.31
C ARG A 175 6.00 0.89 7.03
N TYR A 176 5.25 0.97 5.94
CA TYR A 176 5.71 0.47 4.64
C TYR A 176 6.74 1.42 4.04
N PHE A 177 7.75 0.84 3.41
CA PHE A 177 8.62 1.57 2.50
C PHE A 177 7.95 1.62 1.11
N ASN A 178 8.61 1.18 0.04
CA ASN A 178 8.09 1.38 -1.32
C ASN A 178 7.61 0.06 -1.96
N PRO A 179 6.34 -0.33 -1.77
CA PRO A 179 5.83 -1.56 -2.38
C PRO A 179 5.81 -1.49 -3.90
N VAL A 180 6.28 -2.56 -4.54
CA VAL A 180 6.34 -2.77 -5.99
C VAL A 180 6.10 -4.24 -6.33
N GLY A 181 6.02 -4.58 -7.62
CA GLY A 181 5.72 -5.94 -8.08
C GLY A 181 4.23 -6.16 -8.32
N ALA A 182 3.83 -7.42 -8.45
CA ALA A 182 2.45 -7.83 -8.64
C ALA A 182 2.26 -9.26 -8.13
N HIS A 183 1.03 -9.75 -8.13
CA HIS A 183 0.79 -11.15 -7.83
C HIS A 183 1.42 -12.03 -8.93
N PRO A 184 2.08 -13.15 -8.59
CA PRO A 184 2.78 -14.00 -9.56
C PRO A 184 1.86 -14.57 -10.66
N SER A 185 0.55 -14.64 -10.45
CA SER A 185 -0.38 -15.05 -11.52
C SER A 185 -0.48 -14.03 -12.67
N GLY A 186 -0.12 -12.76 -12.46
CA GLY A 186 -0.38 -11.69 -13.42
C GLY A 186 -1.88 -11.32 -13.55
N LEU A 187 -2.73 -11.77 -12.61
CA LEU A 187 -4.16 -11.44 -12.60
C LEU A 187 -4.51 -10.16 -11.84
N ILE A 188 -3.66 -9.76 -10.88
CA ILE A 188 -3.78 -8.49 -10.16
C ILE A 188 -2.40 -7.82 -10.08
N GLY A 189 -2.40 -6.49 -10.09
CA GLY A 189 -1.22 -5.65 -9.95
C GLY A 189 -1.60 -4.18 -9.70
N GLU A 190 -0.63 -3.27 -9.79
CA GLU A 190 -0.89 -1.84 -9.60
C GLU A 190 -1.44 -1.21 -10.89
N ASP A 191 -2.60 -0.55 -10.78
CA ASP A 191 -3.23 0.19 -11.87
C ASP A 191 -3.82 1.51 -11.36
N PRO A 192 -2.98 2.54 -11.15
CA PRO A 192 -3.43 3.81 -10.61
C PRO A 192 -4.22 4.60 -11.67
N GLY A 193 -5.25 5.31 -11.24
CA GLY A 193 -5.99 6.21 -12.13
C GLY A 193 -5.10 7.34 -12.68
N GLY A 194 -5.22 7.63 -13.97
CA GLY A 194 -4.52 8.75 -14.62
C GLY A 194 -3.00 8.54 -14.78
N ILE A 195 -2.22 9.58 -14.45
CA ILE A 195 -0.75 9.51 -14.51
C ILE A 195 -0.23 8.92 -13.20
N PRO A 196 0.53 7.81 -13.23
CA PRO A 196 1.07 7.21 -12.02
C PRO A 196 1.96 8.19 -11.25
N ASN A 197 1.72 8.32 -9.94
CA ASN A 197 2.56 9.10 -9.04
C ASN A 197 3.76 8.30 -8.50
N ASN A 198 3.67 6.96 -8.56
CA ASN A 198 4.70 6.02 -8.11
C ASN A 198 5.59 5.57 -9.28
N LEU A 199 6.84 5.23 -8.99
CA LEU A 199 7.88 4.98 -10.00
C LEU A 199 7.62 3.70 -10.83
N MET A 200 7.39 2.56 -10.18
CA MET A 200 7.19 1.28 -10.86
C MET A 200 6.05 1.30 -11.89
N PRO A 201 4.82 1.74 -11.59
CA PRO A 201 3.76 1.80 -12.59
C PRO A 201 4.06 2.79 -13.74
N TYR A 202 4.85 3.84 -13.49
CA TYR A 202 5.30 4.73 -14.55
C TYR A 202 6.27 4.01 -15.50
N ILE A 203 7.30 3.36 -14.94
CA ILE A 203 8.28 2.55 -15.70
C ILE A 203 7.54 1.50 -16.55
N SER A 204 6.64 0.76 -15.93
CA SER A 204 5.84 -0.27 -16.59
C SER A 204 5.02 0.29 -17.76
N GLN A 205 4.38 1.46 -17.59
CA GLN A 205 3.61 2.13 -18.64
C GLN A 205 4.48 2.62 -19.81
N VAL A 206 5.70 3.08 -19.55
CA VAL A 206 6.66 3.42 -20.62
C VAL A 206 7.05 2.16 -21.40
N ALA A 207 7.36 1.07 -20.68
CA ALA A 207 7.78 -0.20 -21.30
C ALA A 207 6.70 -0.85 -22.19
N VAL A 208 5.41 -0.66 -21.88
CA VAL A 208 4.29 -1.09 -22.75
C VAL A 208 3.86 -0.03 -23.78
N GLY A 209 4.56 1.10 -23.87
CA GLY A 209 4.32 2.15 -24.87
C GLY A 209 3.11 3.05 -24.58
N ARG A 210 2.56 3.04 -23.35
CA ARG A 210 1.51 3.99 -22.93
C ARG A 210 2.04 5.39 -22.68
N ARG A 211 3.36 5.51 -22.49
CA ARG A 211 4.06 6.77 -22.26
C ARG A 211 5.36 6.79 -23.05
N GLU A 212 5.74 7.97 -23.50
CA GLU A 212 6.92 8.16 -24.33
C GLU A 212 8.24 7.98 -23.56
N ARG A 213 8.30 8.53 -22.33
CA ARG A 213 9.50 8.53 -21.49
C ARG A 213 9.18 8.63 -20.00
N LEU A 214 10.08 8.15 -19.15
CA LEU A 214 10.07 8.32 -17.70
C LEU A 214 10.67 9.68 -17.30
N GLN A 215 10.08 10.34 -16.31
CA GLN A 215 10.67 11.52 -15.67
C GLN A 215 11.40 11.11 -14.38
N VAL A 216 12.72 11.31 -14.35
CA VAL A 216 13.58 11.05 -13.19
C VAL A 216 13.78 12.36 -12.42
N PHE A 217 13.14 12.48 -11.26
CA PHE A 217 13.15 13.71 -10.47
C PHE A 217 14.44 13.87 -9.65
N GLY A 218 15.38 14.67 -10.17
CA GLY A 218 16.69 14.92 -9.58
C GLY A 218 17.76 13.95 -10.06
N GLY A 219 18.95 14.49 -10.32
CA GLY A 219 20.16 13.76 -10.72
C GLY A 219 21.42 14.29 -10.02
N ASP A 220 21.23 14.96 -8.89
CA ASP A 220 22.23 15.70 -8.13
C ASP A 220 22.11 15.46 -6.61
N TYR A 221 21.37 14.44 -6.17
CA TYR A 221 21.35 14.03 -4.77
C TYR A 221 22.71 13.44 -4.37
N PRO A 222 23.10 13.50 -3.07
CA PRO A 222 24.34 12.89 -2.59
C PRO A 222 24.19 11.36 -2.45
N THR A 223 23.89 10.68 -3.55
CA THR A 223 23.62 9.23 -3.63
C THR A 223 24.50 8.56 -4.69
N VAL A 224 24.44 7.23 -4.78
CA VAL A 224 25.31 6.42 -5.66
C VAL A 224 25.33 6.85 -7.13
N ASP A 225 24.23 7.40 -7.65
CA ASP A 225 24.10 7.85 -9.05
C ASP A 225 23.41 9.21 -9.21
N GLY A 226 23.27 9.97 -8.13
CA GLY A 226 22.61 11.26 -8.11
C GLY A 226 21.07 11.20 -8.04
N THR A 227 20.46 10.02 -8.15
CA THR A 227 19.00 9.85 -8.08
C THR A 227 18.55 9.37 -6.69
N GLY A 228 17.25 9.54 -6.40
CA GLY A 228 16.71 9.14 -5.10
C GLY A 228 16.83 7.63 -4.84
N VAL A 229 17.19 7.25 -3.62
CA VAL A 229 17.33 5.85 -3.17
C VAL A 229 16.18 5.50 -2.23
N ARG A 230 15.52 4.37 -2.49
CA ARG A 230 14.38 3.88 -1.71
C ARG A 230 14.53 2.39 -1.42
N ASP A 231 13.89 1.94 -0.35
CA ASP A 231 13.71 0.52 -0.09
C ASP A 231 12.47 -0.01 -0.81
N TYR A 232 12.69 -0.66 -1.95
CA TYR A 232 11.62 -1.33 -2.68
C TYR A 232 11.35 -2.71 -2.06
N ILE A 233 10.09 -2.98 -1.77
CA ILE A 233 9.62 -4.24 -1.18
C ILE A 233 8.58 -4.88 -2.09
N HIS A 234 8.61 -6.20 -2.25
CA HIS A 234 7.63 -6.89 -3.06
C HIS A 234 6.25 -6.85 -2.40
N VAL A 235 5.20 -6.53 -3.16
CA VAL A 235 3.84 -6.39 -2.63
C VAL A 235 3.32 -7.66 -1.98
N MET A 236 3.76 -8.84 -2.43
CA MET A 236 3.42 -10.12 -1.78
C MET A 236 4.11 -10.31 -0.42
N ASP A 237 5.37 -9.88 -0.26
CA ASP A 237 6.03 -9.88 1.06
C ASP A 237 5.29 -8.94 2.01
N LEU A 238 4.93 -7.76 1.51
CA LEU A 238 4.17 -6.78 2.26
C LEU A 238 2.78 -7.31 2.65
N ALA A 239 2.05 -7.93 1.72
CA ALA A 239 0.75 -8.53 1.98
C ALA A 239 0.85 -9.64 3.04
N ARG A 240 1.90 -10.47 3.01
CA ARG A 240 2.16 -11.48 4.05
C ARG A 240 2.31 -10.83 5.43
N ALA A 241 3.03 -9.71 5.53
CA ALA A 241 3.21 -9.01 6.81
C ALA A 241 1.88 -8.56 7.44
N HIS A 242 0.85 -8.25 6.63
CA HIS A 242 -0.47 -7.90 7.16
C HIS A 242 -1.19 -9.10 7.76
N VAL A 243 -1.07 -10.27 7.10
CA VAL A 243 -1.60 -11.53 7.62
C VAL A 243 -0.92 -11.88 8.93
N ASP A 244 0.42 -11.83 8.96
CA ASP A 244 1.19 -12.15 10.15
C ASP A 244 0.91 -11.15 11.28
N ALA A 245 0.74 -9.85 10.96
CA ALA A 245 0.38 -8.83 11.93
C ALA A 245 -1.03 -9.04 12.52
N ILE A 246 -2.02 -9.43 11.71
CA ILE A 246 -3.37 -9.67 12.26
C ILE A 246 -3.40 -10.91 13.14
N GLU A 247 -2.69 -11.97 12.76
CA GLU A 247 -2.52 -13.17 13.58
C GLU A 247 -1.76 -12.84 14.88
N TYR A 248 -0.75 -11.98 14.82
CA TYR A 248 -0.02 -11.48 16.00
C TYR A 248 -0.92 -10.72 16.97
N LEU A 249 -1.75 -9.78 16.49
CA LEU A 249 -2.68 -9.02 17.34
C LEU A 249 -3.67 -9.92 18.10
N VAL A 250 -4.00 -11.07 17.52
CA VAL A 250 -4.94 -12.04 18.11
C VAL A 250 -4.21 -12.96 19.09
N ARG A 251 -3.02 -13.43 18.72
CA ARG A 251 -2.22 -14.36 19.53
C ARG A 251 -1.61 -13.70 20.76
N GLU A 252 -1.00 -12.54 20.57
CA GLU A 252 -0.23 -11.84 21.62
C GLU A 252 -1.05 -10.79 22.37
N ASP A 253 -2.22 -10.41 21.85
CA ASP A 253 -3.08 -9.36 22.39
C ASP A 253 -2.31 -8.06 22.73
N ARG A 254 -1.36 -7.70 21.86
CA ARG A 254 -0.39 -6.62 22.08
C ARG A 254 -0.28 -5.72 20.86
N ASN A 255 -0.11 -4.42 21.10
CA ASN A 255 0.19 -3.45 20.06
C ASN A 255 1.54 -3.73 19.38
N LEU A 256 1.66 -3.34 18.11
CA LEU A 256 2.84 -3.54 17.30
C LEU A 256 3.11 -2.29 16.47
N THR A 257 4.37 -1.88 16.35
CA THR A 257 4.81 -0.92 15.35
C THR A 257 6.09 -1.46 14.73
N VAL A 258 6.09 -1.71 13.42
CA VAL A 258 7.24 -2.29 12.70
C VAL A 258 7.46 -1.66 11.34
N ASN A 259 8.72 -1.57 10.92
CA ASN A 259 9.13 -1.22 9.58
C ASN A 259 9.01 -2.44 8.66
N LEU A 260 8.41 -2.24 7.50
CA LEU A 260 8.31 -3.26 6.45
C LEU A 260 9.06 -2.80 5.21
N GLY A 261 10.28 -3.32 5.10
CA GLY A 261 11.22 -3.10 3.99
C GLY A 261 12.18 -4.28 3.87
N THR A 262 13.04 -4.23 2.86
CA THR A 262 14.10 -5.23 2.62
C THR A 262 15.38 -4.90 3.39
N GLY A 263 15.53 -3.64 3.79
CA GLY A 263 16.76 -3.07 4.33
C GLY A 263 17.83 -2.77 3.29
N ARG A 264 17.46 -2.80 2.00
CA ARG A 264 18.35 -2.46 0.89
C ARG A 264 17.82 -1.22 0.15
N GLY A 265 18.63 -0.17 0.14
CA GLY A 265 18.42 0.97 -0.75
C GLY A 265 18.69 0.62 -2.21
N VAL A 266 17.81 1.06 -3.10
CA VAL A 266 17.93 0.94 -4.56
C VAL A 266 17.60 2.31 -5.18
N SER A 267 18.46 2.78 -6.08
CA SER A 267 18.25 4.06 -6.78
C SER A 267 17.16 3.98 -7.85
N VAL A 268 16.69 5.14 -8.34
CA VAL A 268 15.74 5.21 -9.46
C VAL A 268 16.31 4.51 -10.71
N LEU A 269 17.58 4.76 -11.04
CA LEU A 269 18.20 4.19 -12.25
C LEU A 269 18.51 2.70 -12.07
N GLU A 270 18.85 2.24 -10.87
CA GLU A 270 19.02 0.82 -10.57
C GLU A 270 17.70 0.05 -10.77
N LEU A 271 16.58 0.58 -10.25
CA LEU A 271 15.26 -0.02 -10.46
C LEU A 271 14.87 -0.03 -11.94
N MET A 272 15.09 1.08 -12.65
CA MET A 272 14.82 1.17 -14.09
C MET A 272 15.62 0.11 -14.86
N ARG A 273 16.92 -0.03 -14.61
CA ARG A 273 17.76 -1.05 -15.25
C ARG A 273 17.32 -2.47 -14.90
N ALA A 274 16.88 -2.71 -13.66
CA ALA A 274 16.29 -4.00 -13.28
C ALA A 274 15.01 -4.30 -14.08
N PHE A 275 14.18 -3.28 -14.30
CA PHE A 275 12.99 -3.41 -15.12
C PHE A 275 13.31 -3.66 -16.60
N GLU A 276 14.29 -2.99 -17.18
CA GLU A 276 14.74 -3.24 -18.56
C GLU A 276 15.23 -4.68 -18.72
N ARG A 277 15.99 -5.22 -17.76
CA ARG A 277 16.41 -6.64 -17.75
C ARG A 277 15.22 -7.59 -17.69
N ALA A 278 14.25 -7.31 -16.82
CA ALA A 278 13.09 -8.18 -16.62
C ALA A 278 12.11 -8.16 -17.81
N SER A 279 11.95 -7.01 -18.47
CA SER A 279 11.01 -6.81 -19.56
C SER A 279 11.59 -7.07 -20.96
N GLY A 280 12.92 -6.96 -21.11
CA GLY A 280 13.56 -6.91 -22.41
C GLY A 280 13.18 -5.66 -23.23
N ARG A 281 12.62 -4.64 -22.59
CA ARG A 281 12.18 -3.38 -23.20
C ARG A 281 13.07 -2.24 -22.72
N ALA A 282 13.39 -1.32 -23.62
CA ALA A 282 14.03 -0.06 -23.23
C ALA A 282 13.02 0.83 -22.49
N VAL A 283 13.51 1.58 -21.51
CA VAL A 283 12.73 2.59 -20.78
C VAL A 283 13.40 3.95 -20.99
N PRO A 284 13.03 4.70 -22.06
CA PRO A 284 13.55 6.04 -22.26
C PRO A 284 13.24 6.92 -21.04
N TYR A 285 14.19 7.76 -20.64
CA TYR A 285 14.01 8.64 -19.50
C TYR A 285 14.68 10.01 -19.70
N GLU A 286 14.22 10.99 -18.93
CA GLU A 286 14.82 12.32 -18.81
C GLU A 286 15.03 12.66 -17.34
N ILE A 287 16.19 13.24 -17.01
CA ILE A 287 16.43 13.80 -15.68
C ILE A 287 15.82 15.21 -15.64
N VAL A 288 14.94 15.44 -14.67
CA VAL A 288 14.24 16.71 -14.45
C VAL A 288 14.54 17.26 -13.05
N ALA A 289 14.02 18.44 -12.73
CA ALA A 289 14.18 19.04 -11.40
C ALA A 289 13.67 18.12 -10.28
N ARG A 290 14.22 18.29 -9.07
CA ARG A 290 13.76 17.57 -7.88
C ARG A 290 12.28 17.84 -7.63
N ARG A 291 11.55 16.82 -7.22
CA ARG A 291 10.14 16.96 -6.81
C ARG A 291 10.08 17.41 -5.35
N PRO A 292 9.32 18.46 -5.00
CA PRO A 292 9.20 18.93 -3.63
C PRO A 292 8.75 17.83 -2.67
N GLY A 293 9.45 17.70 -1.55
CA GLY A 293 9.18 16.71 -0.50
C GLY A 293 9.90 15.37 -0.65
N ASP A 294 10.57 15.11 -1.79
CA ASP A 294 11.45 13.94 -1.92
C ASP A 294 12.76 14.14 -1.16
N VAL A 295 13.22 13.08 -0.52
CA VAL A 295 14.48 12.98 0.22
C VAL A 295 15.51 12.16 -0.56
N ALA A 296 16.79 12.28 -0.22
CA ALA A 296 17.88 11.62 -0.94
C ALA A 296 17.80 10.09 -0.80
N GLU A 297 17.93 9.56 0.42
CA GLU A 297 17.92 8.12 0.70
C GLU A 297 17.07 7.79 1.92
N VAL A 298 16.18 6.80 1.81
CA VAL A 298 15.41 6.24 2.94
C VAL A 298 15.19 4.75 2.73
N TYR A 299 15.73 3.92 3.62
CA TYR A 299 15.55 2.47 3.63
C TYR A 299 15.49 1.89 5.05
N ALA A 300 14.86 0.73 5.21
CA ALA A 300 14.46 0.20 6.52
C ALA A 300 15.60 -0.50 7.26
N ASP A 301 15.52 -0.57 8.58
CA ASP A 301 16.02 -1.73 9.33
C ASP A 301 14.82 -2.66 9.61
N PRO A 302 14.76 -3.87 9.02
CA PRO A 302 13.64 -4.79 9.20
C PRO A 302 13.82 -5.75 10.40
N ALA A 303 14.81 -5.54 11.27
CA ALA A 303 15.12 -6.46 12.36
C ALA A 303 13.94 -6.71 13.30
N LEU A 304 13.17 -5.68 13.67
CA LEU A 304 12.07 -5.81 14.63
C LEU A 304 10.90 -6.64 14.05
N ALA A 305 10.60 -6.49 12.76
CA ALA A 305 9.61 -7.32 12.09
C ALA A 305 10.02 -8.80 12.09
N ARG A 306 11.30 -9.09 11.90
CA ARG A 306 11.86 -10.45 11.99
C ARG A 306 11.74 -11.03 13.39
N GLU A 307 12.06 -10.24 14.41
CA GLU A 307 12.00 -10.65 15.81
C GLU A 307 10.57 -10.94 16.27
N LEU A 308 9.63 -10.03 16.00
CA LEU A 308 8.28 -10.10 16.55
C LEU A 308 7.31 -10.95 15.70
N LEU A 309 7.45 -10.92 14.38
CA LEU A 309 6.55 -11.61 13.45
C LEU A 309 7.16 -12.88 12.83
N GLY A 310 8.48 -13.07 12.95
CA GLY A 310 9.19 -14.07 12.13
C GLY A 310 9.21 -13.71 10.65
N TRP A 311 8.90 -12.45 10.31
CA TRP A 311 8.74 -11.98 8.94
C TRP A 311 10.04 -11.38 8.39
N GLN A 312 10.34 -11.68 7.13
CA GLN A 312 11.36 -10.98 6.35
C GLN A 312 10.92 -10.90 4.89
N ALA A 313 11.41 -9.92 4.14
CA ALA A 313 11.22 -9.91 2.69
C ALA A 313 12.01 -11.06 2.04
N GLU A 314 11.39 -11.74 1.09
CA GLU A 314 11.96 -12.92 0.40
C GLU A 314 12.23 -12.64 -1.08
N PHE A 315 11.54 -11.67 -1.67
CA PHE A 315 11.69 -11.34 -3.08
C PHE A 315 12.70 -10.19 -3.27
N ASP A 316 13.61 -10.37 -4.23
CA ASP A 316 14.58 -9.36 -4.63
C ASP A 316 14.01 -8.40 -5.69
N VAL A 317 14.81 -7.38 -6.05
CA VAL A 317 14.43 -6.36 -7.03
C VAL A 317 14.12 -6.96 -8.42
N ASP A 318 14.81 -8.02 -8.81
CA ASP A 318 14.59 -8.67 -10.10
C ASP A 318 13.24 -9.41 -10.11
N ALA A 319 12.86 -10.04 -8.99
CA ALA A 319 11.53 -10.61 -8.82
C ALA A 319 10.42 -9.57 -8.86
N MET A 320 10.60 -8.43 -8.16
CA MET A 320 9.68 -7.30 -8.20
C MET A 320 9.45 -6.80 -9.64
N CYS A 321 10.52 -6.58 -10.39
CA CYS A 321 10.45 -6.13 -11.78
C CYS A 321 9.80 -7.18 -12.69
N ARG A 322 10.15 -8.46 -12.55
CA ARG A 322 9.58 -9.56 -13.33
C ARG A 322 8.08 -9.68 -13.14
N ASP A 323 7.60 -9.63 -11.91
CA ASP A 323 6.19 -9.85 -11.62
C ASP A 323 5.36 -8.58 -11.94
N ALA A 324 5.92 -7.39 -11.74
CA ALA A 324 5.33 -6.14 -12.27
C ALA A 324 5.21 -6.16 -13.81
N TRP A 325 6.26 -6.61 -14.52
CA TRP A 325 6.22 -6.74 -15.97
C TRP A 325 5.22 -7.80 -16.43
N ARG A 326 5.14 -8.95 -15.75
CA ARG A 326 4.14 -9.99 -16.04
C ARG A 326 2.73 -9.40 -16.01
N TRP A 327 2.37 -8.70 -14.93
CA TRP A 327 1.08 -8.01 -14.82
C TRP A 327 0.86 -7.00 -15.95
N GLN A 328 1.81 -6.07 -16.16
CA GLN A 328 1.61 -4.98 -17.11
C GLN A 328 1.57 -5.47 -18.57
N SER A 329 2.40 -6.45 -18.93
CA SER A 329 2.45 -6.99 -20.30
C SER A 329 1.20 -7.76 -20.68
N THR A 330 0.55 -8.45 -19.73
CA THR A 330 -0.74 -9.12 -19.95
C THR A 330 -1.93 -8.19 -19.79
N ASN A 331 -1.76 -7.05 -19.11
CA ASN A 331 -2.80 -6.03 -18.89
C ASN A 331 -2.25 -4.65 -19.28
N PRO A 332 -1.97 -4.40 -20.58
CA PRO A 332 -1.28 -3.18 -21.01
C PRO A 332 -2.03 -1.92 -20.60
N GLN A 333 -3.36 -1.92 -20.68
CA GLN A 333 -4.22 -0.81 -20.25
C GLN A 333 -4.70 -0.92 -18.80
N GLY A 334 -4.05 -1.76 -17.99
CA GLY A 334 -4.52 -2.06 -16.64
C GLY A 334 -5.86 -2.82 -16.69
N TYR A 335 -6.75 -2.51 -15.74
CA TYR A 335 -8.05 -3.15 -15.63
C TYR A 335 -9.06 -2.66 -16.69
N ALA A 336 -8.83 -1.50 -17.33
CA ALA A 336 -9.76 -0.88 -18.27
C ALA A 336 -10.00 -1.67 -19.58
N ALA A 337 -9.10 -2.60 -19.95
CA ALA A 337 -9.29 -3.44 -21.13
C ALA A 337 -10.46 -4.44 -20.96
N ALA A 338 -10.77 -4.85 -19.73
CA ALA A 338 -11.86 -5.78 -19.44
C ALA A 338 -13.25 -5.13 -19.59
N ASP A 339 -13.36 -3.82 -19.35
CA ASP A 339 -14.60 -3.06 -19.50
C ASP A 339 -15.07 -2.98 -20.96
N ALA A 340 -14.12 -2.89 -21.91
CA ALA A 340 -14.42 -2.84 -23.35
C ALA A 340 -14.93 -4.18 -23.91
N SER A 341 -14.47 -5.32 -23.37
CA SER A 341 -14.96 -6.64 -23.78
C SER A 341 -16.35 -6.97 -23.23
N ASN A 342 -16.68 -6.50 -22.02
CA ASN A 342 -18.02 -6.72 -21.44
C ASN A 342 -19.09 -5.85 -22.11
N ALA A 343 -18.75 -4.62 -22.53
CA ALA A 343 -19.68 -3.77 -23.28
C ALA A 343 -20.04 -4.32 -24.67
N ALA A 344 -19.16 -5.12 -25.29
CA ALA A 344 -19.39 -5.73 -26.60
C ALA A 344 -20.25 -7.00 -26.55
N HIS A 345 -20.48 -7.59 -25.37
CA HIS A 345 -21.33 -8.77 -25.17
C HIS A 345 -22.72 -8.44 -24.63
N THR A 346 -22.99 -7.18 -24.31
CA THR A 346 -24.30 -6.67 -23.88
C THR A 346 -24.95 -5.72 -24.89
N ALA A 347 -24.47 -5.69 -26.14
CA ALA A 347 -25.02 -4.87 -27.23
C ALA A 347 -25.78 -5.73 -28.25
#